data_AF-A0AAW6WCT9-F1
#
_entry.id   AF-A0AAW6WCT9-F1
#
_cell.length_a   1.000
_cell.length_b   1.000
_cell.length_c   1.000
_cell.angle_alpha   90.00
_cell.angle_beta   90.00
_cell.angle_gamma   90.00
#
_symmetry.space_group_name_H-M   'P 1'
#
loop_
_entity.id
_entity.type
_entity.pdbx_description
1 polymer ?
#
loop_
_entity_poly.entity_id
_entity_poly.type
_entity_poly.pdbx_seq_one_letter_code
_entity_poly.pdbx_strand_id
1 'polypeptide(L)'
;MIRMKRIASFDNPEQAFLFCKEKNRGQQNPKYLTFRINKKLYIVQKMLLPIEKIEMQEKKPRVPSEVARVKRNYILSKVPEILELRNQGMFWKDIAEKVKLNEKTCKRYYKKNN
;
A
#
# COMPACT_ATOMS: atom_id res chain seq x y z
N MET A 1 -8.47 -17.40 -20.06
CA MET A 1 -8.69 -16.15 -20.81
C MET A 1 -7.59 -15.15 -20.45
N ILE A 2 -6.72 -14.80 -21.41
CA ILE A 2 -5.67 -13.79 -21.19
C ILE A 2 -6.36 -12.42 -21.09
N ARG A 3 -6.08 -11.68 -20.00
CA ARG A 3 -6.63 -10.33 -19.83
C ARG A 3 -5.73 -9.33 -20.53
N MET A 4 -6.31 -8.51 -21.40
CA MET A 4 -5.61 -7.44 -22.10
C MET A 4 -6.15 -6.09 -21.64
N LYS A 5 -5.27 -5.10 -21.47
CA LYS A 5 -5.66 -3.70 -21.20
C LYS A 5 -5.17 -2.81 -22.34
N ARG A 6 -6.08 -2.03 -22.95
CA ARG A 6 -5.71 -1.01 -23.95
C ARG A 6 -4.88 0.08 -23.28
N ILE A 7 -3.74 0.42 -23.90
CA ILE A 7 -2.79 1.41 -23.41
C ILE A 7 -2.81 2.65 -24.28
N ALA A 8 -2.77 2.47 -25.60
CA ALA A 8 -2.69 3.56 -26.56
C ALA A 8 -3.34 3.15 -27.88
N SER A 9 -3.62 4.16 -28.70
CA SER A 9 -4.22 4.02 -30.03
C SER A 9 -3.49 4.94 -30.99
N PHE A 10 -3.36 4.50 -32.23
CA PHE A 10 -2.60 5.15 -33.27
C PHE A 10 -3.29 4.98 -34.61
N ASP A 11 -3.18 6.01 -35.44
CA ASP A 11 -3.72 5.95 -36.80
C ASP A 11 -2.66 5.44 -37.80
N ASN A 12 -1.40 5.34 -37.36
CA ASN A 12 -0.26 4.86 -38.12
C ASN A 12 0.31 3.56 -37.51
N PRO A 13 0.50 2.48 -38.29
CA PRO A 13 1.10 1.22 -37.81
C PRO A 13 2.54 1.37 -37.30
N GLU A 14 3.36 2.22 -37.92
CA GLU A 14 4.77 2.38 -37.54
C GLU A 14 4.90 3.01 -36.15
N GLN A 15 4.08 4.02 -35.87
CA GLN A 15 4.04 4.65 -34.55
C GLN A 15 3.60 3.66 -33.48
N ALA A 16 2.58 2.85 -33.77
CA ALA A 16 2.11 1.82 -32.85
C ALA A 16 3.19 0.75 -32.59
N PHE A 17 3.93 0.35 -33.64
CA PHE A 17 5.02 -0.62 -33.54
C PHE A 17 6.21 -0.08 -32.74
N LEU A 18 6.67 1.15 -33.02
CA LEU A 18 7.76 1.80 -32.30
C LEU A 18 7.42 1.95 -30.82
N PHE A 19 6.21 2.44 -30.50
CA PHE A 19 5.73 2.54 -29.12
C PHE A 19 5.76 1.18 -28.42
N CYS A 20 5.28 0.13 -29.08
CA CYS A 20 5.27 -1.23 -28.52
C CYS A 20 6.69 -1.77 -28.29
N LYS A 21 7.61 -1.56 -29.25
CA LYS A 21 9.01 -1.97 -29.16
C LYS A 21 9.73 -1.28 -27.99
N GLU A 22 9.53 0.02 -27.81
CA GLU A 22 10.09 0.75 -26.68
C GLU A 22 9.56 0.23 -25.34
N LYS A 23 8.25 -0.03 -25.23
CA LYS A 23 7.65 -0.56 -23.99
C LYS A 23 8.10 -1.97 -23.64
N ASN A 24 8.51 -2.77 -24.64
CA ASN A 24 9.06 -4.11 -24.44
C ASN A 24 10.58 -4.14 -24.32
N ARG A 25 11.28 -3.01 -24.40
CA ARG A 25 12.75 -2.96 -24.34
C ARG A 25 13.26 -3.57 -23.03
N GLY A 26 14.22 -4.49 -23.13
CA GLY A 26 14.82 -5.17 -21.99
C GLY A 26 13.93 -6.22 -21.32
N GLN A 27 12.76 -6.54 -21.88
CA GLN A 27 11.91 -7.62 -21.38
C GLN A 27 12.22 -8.92 -22.12
N GLN A 28 12.50 -9.99 -21.37
CA GLN A 28 12.70 -11.33 -21.95
C GLN A 28 11.42 -11.85 -22.61
N ASN A 29 10.26 -11.54 -22.03
CA ASN A 29 8.94 -11.88 -22.56
C ASN A 29 8.15 -10.58 -22.84
N PRO A 30 7.81 -10.29 -24.11
CA PRO A 30 7.04 -9.10 -24.48
C PRO A 30 5.69 -9.04 -23.75
N LYS A 31 5.37 -7.91 -23.12
CA LYS A 31 4.09 -7.69 -22.41
C LYS A 31 3.14 -6.78 -23.16
N TYR A 32 3.64 -6.03 -24.13
CA TYR A 32 2.84 -5.12 -24.96
C TYR A 32 2.74 -5.70 -26.36
N LEU A 33 1.55 -5.65 -26.94
CA LEU A 33 1.25 -6.18 -28.26
C LEU A 33 0.44 -5.15 -29.05
N THR A 34 0.77 -5.04 -30.34
CA THR A 34 0.05 -4.17 -31.28
C THR A 34 -1.01 -4.97 -32.01
N PHE A 35 -2.23 -4.45 -32.04
CA PHE A 35 -3.36 -5.04 -32.75
C PHE A 35 -3.93 -4.04 -33.74
N ARG A 36 -4.27 -4.51 -34.94
CA ARG A 36 -5.03 -3.74 -35.92
C ARG A 36 -6.52 -3.94 -35.66
N ILE A 37 -7.24 -2.86 -35.43
CA ILE A 37 -8.69 -2.89 -35.21
C ILE A 37 -9.42 -2.67 -36.54
N ASN A 38 -8.95 -1.73 -37.36
CA ASN A 38 -9.46 -1.52 -38.71
C ASN A 38 -8.35 -0.94 -39.61
N LYS A 39 -8.70 -0.48 -40.81
CA LYS A 39 -7.70 0.05 -41.77
C LYS A 39 -6.94 1.26 -41.25
N LYS A 40 -7.55 2.06 -40.36
CA LYS A 40 -7.03 3.35 -39.88
C LYS A 40 -6.72 3.35 -38.39
N LEU A 41 -6.90 2.25 -37.68
CA LEU A 41 -6.77 2.22 -36.22
C LEU A 41 -5.97 1.00 -35.77
N TYR A 42 -4.88 1.31 -35.08
CA TYR A 42 -3.98 0.38 -34.43
C TYR A 42 -4.00 0.67 -32.93
N ILE A 43 -4.03 -0.37 -32.11
CA ILE A 43 -4.00 -0.23 -30.66
C ILE A 43 -2.83 -1.01 -30.09
N VAL A 44 -2.27 -0.50 -28.99
CA VAL A 44 -1.32 -1.24 -28.18
C VAL A 44 -2.03 -1.67 -26.91
N GLN A 45 -2.04 -2.98 -26.67
CA GLN A 45 -2.58 -3.57 -25.46
C GLN A 45 -1.46 -4.17 -24.63
N LYS A 46 -1.58 -4.06 -23.32
CA LYS A 46 -0.74 -4.73 -22.34
C LYS A 46 -1.40 -6.04 -21.94
N MET A 47 -0.67 -7.15 -22.08
CA MET A 47 -0.98 -8.40 -21.42
C MET A 47 -0.93 -8.17 -19.92
N LEU A 48 -2.08 -8.26 -19.29
CA LEU A 48 -2.16 -8.52 -17.87
C LEU A 48 -1.84 -10.01 -17.76
N LEU A 49 -0.65 -10.32 -17.23
CA LEU A 49 -0.41 -11.66 -16.74
C LEU A 49 -1.64 -12.08 -15.94
N PRO A 50 -2.07 -13.35 -16.01
CA PRO A 50 -2.94 -13.86 -14.98
C PRO A 50 -2.35 -13.34 -13.70
N ILE A 51 -3.16 -12.65 -12.90
CA ILE A 51 -2.90 -12.70 -11.47
C ILE A 51 -2.99 -14.21 -11.28
N GLU A 52 -1.84 -14.90 -11.32
CA GLU A 52 -1.69 -16.07 -10.50
C GLU A 52 -2.36 -15.62 -9.24
N LYS A 53 -3.35 -16.39 -8.80
CA LYS A 53 -3.52 -16.46 -7.37
C LYS A 53 -2.10 -16.86 -6.88
N ILE A 54 -1.18 -15.90 -6.74
CA ILE A 54 -0.72 -15.48 -5.44
C ILE A 54 -2.00 -15.61 -4.66
N GLU A 55 -2.23 -16.84 -4.16
CA GLU A 55 -2.78 -17.02 -2.84
C GLU A 55 -2.20 -15.82 -2.15
N MET A 56 -3.05 -14.81 -1.88
CA MET A 56 -2.68 -13.82 -0.90
C MET A 56 -2.14 -14.73 0.17
N GLN A 57 -0.80 -14.81 0.30
CA GLN A 57 -0.22 -15.55 1.38
C GLN A 57 -0.89 -14.79 2.48
N GLU A 58 -1.91 -15.40 3.09
CA GLU A 58 -2.61 -14.82 4.20
C GLU A 58 -1.45 -14.48 5.07
N LYS A 59 -1.13 -13.17 5.15
CA LYS A 59 0.15 -12.76 5.70
C LYS A 59 0.11 -13.42 7.04
N LYS A 60 0.92 -14.48 7.25
CA LYS A 60 0.80 -15.34 8.44
C LYS A 60 0.65 -14.34 9.57
N PRO A 61 -0.47 -14.34 10.32
CA PRO A 61 -0.81 -13.24 11.19
C PRO A 61 0.47 -12.92 11.94
N ARG A 62 1.03 -11.73 11.70
CA ARG A 62 2.37 -11.40 12.20
C ARG A 62 2.22 -11.47 13.70
N VAL A 63 2.58 -12.62 14.28
CA VAL A 63 2.52 -12.83 15.71
C VAL A 63 3.47 -11.79 16.25
N PRO A 64 2.97 -10.77 16.96
CA PRO A 64 3.86 -9.77 17.53
C PRO A 64 4.87 -10.53 18.36
N SER A 65 6.16 -10.22 18.21
CA SER A 65 7.17 -10.77 19.11
C SER A 65 6.72 -10.53 20.56
N GLU A 66 7.14 -11.40 21.48
CA GLU A 66 6.75 -11.28 22.89
C GLU A 66 7.03 -9.87 23.43
N VAL A 67 8.15 -9.28 23.01
CA VAL A 67 8.53 -7.88 23.30
C VAL A 67 7.50 -6.87 22.79
N ALA A 68 6.98 -7.03 21.58
CA ALA A 68 5.95 -6.16 21.01
C ALA A 68 4.60 -6.32 21.74
N ARG A 69 4.28 -7.54 22.19
CA ARG A 69 3.07 -7.82 22.98
C ARG A 69 3.14 -7.18 24.35
N VAL A 70 4.25 -7.36 25.07
CA VAL A 70 4.50 -6.74 26.38
C VAL A 70 4.44 -5.22 26.29
N LYS A 71 5.10 -4.62 25.29
CA LYS A 71 5.05 -3.16 25.08
C LYS A 71 3.63 -2.65 24.81
N ARG A 72 2.85 -3.37 23.99
CA ARG A 72 1.45 -3.02 23.71
C ARG A 72 0.61 -3.09 24.99
N ASN A 73 0.75 -4.16 25.77
CA ASN A 73 -0.01 -4.33 27.01
C ASN A 73 0.32 -3.23 28.03
N TYR A 74 1.60 -2.86 28.15
CA TYR A 74 2.03 -1.74 28.99
C TYR A 74 1.42 -0.41 28.54
N ILE A 75 1.39 -0.12 27.24
CA ILE A 75 0.76 1.12 26.74
C ILE A 75 -0.73 1.13 27.08
N LEU A 76 -1.43 0.00 26.86
CA LEU A 76 -2.86 -0.12 27.13
C LEU A 76 -3.18 0.04 28.62
N SER A 77 -2.36 -0.49 29.52
CA SER A 77 -2.58 -0.31 30.96
C SER A 77 -2.39 1.13 31.43
N LYS A 78 -1.65 1.95 30.68
CA LYS A 78 -1.45 3.39 30.95
C LYS A 78 -2.48 4.31 30.32
N VAL A 79 -3.38 3.80 29.48
CA VAL A 79 -4.42 4.63 28.84
C VAL A 79 -5.34 5.32 29.85
N PRO A 80 -5.88 4.66 30.89
CA PRO A 80 -6.75 5.32 31.87
C PRO A 80 -6.04 6.49 32.56
N GLU A 81 -4.79 6.27 33.00
CA GLU A 81 -3.96 7.31 33.62
C GLU A 81 -3.72 8.49 32.65
N ILE A 82 -3.46 8.23 31.36
CA ILE A 82 -3.32 9.30 30.36
C ILE A 82 -4.60 10.13 30.21
N LEU A 83 -5.78 9.48 30.23
CA LEU A 83 -7.08 10.16 30.10
C LEU A 83 -7.35 11.05 31.31
N GLU A 84 -7.19 10.51 32.52
CA GLU A 84 -7.41 11.25 33.77
C GLU A 84 -6.49 12.46 33.88
N LEU A 85 -5.17 12.25 33.69
CA LEU A 85 -4.17 13.30 33.80
C LEU A 85 -4.37 14.41 32.74
N ARG A 86 -4.83 14.04 31.54
CA ARG A 86 -5.14 15.03 30.51
C ARG A 86 -6.43 15.79 30.80
N ASN A 87 -7.46 15.12 31.32
CA ASN A 87 -8.71 15.76 31.73
C ASN A 87 -8.51 16.73 32.90
N GLN A 88 -7.50 16.48 33.74
CA GLN A 88 -7.02 17.41 34.78
C GLN A 88 -6.24 18.63 34.23
N GLY A 89 -6.05 18.72 32.91
CA GLY A 89 -5.40 19.86 32.26
C GLY A 89 -3.87 19.78 32.18
N MET A 90 -3.24 18.67 32.58
CA MET A 90 -1.77 18.56 32.50
C MET A 90 -1.24 18.59 31.06
N PHE A 91 -0.01 19.10 30.90
CA PHE A 91 0.66 19.15 29.62
C PHE A 91 1.15 17.76 29.17
N TRP A 92 1.19 17.55 27.86
CA TRP A 92 1.57 16.26 27.28
C TRP A 92 2.97 15.79 27.66
N LYS A 93 3.89 16.73 27.87
CA LYS A 93 5.27 16.46 28.25
C LYS A 93 5.33 15.82 29.64
N ASP A 94 4.63 16.41 30.60
CA ASP A 94 4.59 15.93 31.99
C ASP A 94 3.85 14.58 32.09
N ILE A 95 2.77 14.42 31.32
CA ILE A 95 2.06 13.13 31.22
C ILE A 95 2.99 12.05 30.67
N ALA A 96 3.68 12.34 29.56
CA ALA A 96 4.61 11.42 28.91
C ALA A 96 5.74 10.97 29.84
N GLU A 97 6.31 11.90 30.60
CA GLU A 97 7.33 11.61 31.60
C GLU A 97 6.79 10.73 32.73
N LYS A 98 5.60 11.07 33.28
CA LYS A 98 4.96 10.33 34.38
C LYS A 98 4.60 8.89 33.99
N VAL A 99 4.04 8.69 32.80
CA VAL A 99 3.66 7.35 32.31
C VAL A 99 4.81 6.62 31.59
N LYS A 100 6.01 7.24 31.50
CA LYS A 100 7.20 6.72 30.80
C LYS A 100 6.91 6.30 29.36
N LEU A 101 6.15 7.13 28.63
CA LEU A 101 5.79 6.92 27.24
C LEU A 101 6.12 8.16 26.39
N ASN A 102 6.22 7.99 25.08
CA ASN A 102 6.42 9.14 24.18
C ASN A 102 5.15 10.00 24.11
N GLU A 103 5.31 11.32 24.03
CA GLU A 103 4.17 12.25 23.90
C GLU A 103 3.24 11.92 22.73
N LYS A 104 3.80 11.51 21.58
CA LYS A 104 3.03 11.09 20.41
C LYS A 104 2.13 9.89 20.71
N THR A 105 2.61 8.95 21.53
CA THR A 105 1.83 7.79 21.97
C THR A 105 0.68 8.23 22.86
N CYS A 106 0.95 9.08 23.87
CA CYS A 106 -0.10 9.60 24.77
C CYS A 106 -1.19 10.36 24.00
N LYS A 107 -0.80 11.28 23.10
CA LYS A 107 -1.74 12.03 22.24
C LYS A 107 -2.60 11.10 21.38
N ARG A 108 -2.00 10.07 20.77
CA ARG A 108 -2.70 9.11 19.92
C ARG A 108 -3.76 8.33 20.70
N TYR A 109 -3.44 7.85 21.89
CA TYR A 109 -4.37 7.06 22.69
C TYR A 109 -5.45 7.92 23.35
N TYR A 110 -5.15 9.15 23.73
CA TYR A 110 -6.19 10.09 24.18
C TYR A 110 -7.23 10.36 23.08
N LYS A 111 -6.78 10.72 21.86
CA LYS A 111 -7.68 10.96 20.70
C LYS A 111 -8.50 9.74 20.24
N LYS A 112 -8.10 8.53 20.65
CA LYS A 112 -8.79 7.31 20.26
C LYS A 112 -9.95 6.99 21.23
N ASN A 113 -9.90 7.50 22.45
CA ASN A 113 -10.84 7.18 23.52
C ASN A 113 -11.67 8.40 23.98
N ASN A 114 -11.51 9.55 23.31
CA ASN A 114 -12.32 10.76 23.40
C ASN A 114 -12.60 11.25 21.97
#